data_AF-J3CHJ7-F1
#
_entry.id   AF-J3CHJ7-F1
#
_cell.length_a   1.000
_cell.length_b   1.000
_cell.length_c   1.000
_cell.angle_alpha   90.00
_cell.angle_beta   90.00
_cell.angle_gamma   90.00
#
_symmetry.space_group_name_H-M   'P 1'
#
loop_
_entity.id
_entity.type
_entity.pdbx_description
1 polymer ?
#
loop_
_entity_poly.entity_id
_entity_poly.type
_entity_poly.pdbx_seq_one_letter_code
_entity_poly.pdbx_strand_id
1 'polypeptide(L)'
;MEKLFISTVLLLGLSMNISAQKHPSLSPHPSKSELINMKSRELDKRYNAEKKAILNHPLATKKMKQDQLKALNEKYRSQKKLLKKM
;
A
#
# COMPACT_ATOMS: atom_id res chain seq x y z
N MET A 1 15.41 35.48 20.92
CA MET A 1 15.75 35.28 19.49
C MET A 1 16.07 33.81 19.24
N GLU A 2 15.07 32.92 19.38
CA GLU A 2 15.27 31.45 19.26
C GLU A 2 14.34 30.81 18.23
N LYS A 3 13.40 31.59 17.68
CA LYS A 3 12.39 31.12 16.72
C LYS A 3 12.90 31.03 15.28
N LEU A 4 14.11 31.51 15.01
CA LEU A 4 14.69 31.55 13.66
C LEU A 4 15.49 30.29 13.30
N PHE A 5 15.87 29.47 14.30
CA PHE A 5 16.70 28.28 14.06
C PHE A 5 15.89 27.06 13.56
N ILE A 6 14.60 26.99 13.91
CA ILE A 6 13.72 25.86 13.55
C ILE A 6 13.30 25.97 12.07
N SER A 7 13.17 27.20 11.54
CA SER A 7 12.71 27.41 10.17
C SER A 7 13.72 26.98 9.10
N THR A 8 15.02 27.03 9.41
CA THR A 8 16.09 26.68 8.46
C THR A 8 16.27 25.17 8.31
N VAL A 9 16.04 24.39 9.36
CA VAL A 9 16.09 22.92 9.30
C VAL A 9 14.90 22.36 8.50
N LEU A 10 13.73 23.00 8.62
CA LEU A 10 12.55 22.61 7.83
C LEU A 10 12.73 22.88 6.34
N LEU A 11 13.44 23.96 5.98
CA LEU A 11 13.69 24.32 4.57
C LEU A 11 14.73 23.41 3.89
N LEU A 12 15.75 22.96 4.63
CA LEU A 12 16.81 22.10 4.09
C LEU A 12 16.38 20.62 3.98
N GLY A 13 15.43 20.17 4.80
CA GLY A 13 14.87 18.81 4.74
C GLY A 13 13.93 18.55 3.56
N LEU A 14 13.41 19.59 2.89
CA LEU A 14 12.57 19.45 1.70
C LEU A 14 13.36 19.29 0.39
N SER A 15 14.69 19.27 0.43
CA SER A 15 15.55 19.24 -0.77
C SER A 15 15.75 17.84 -1.38
N MET A 16 15.24 16.78 -0.76
CA MET A 16 15.34 15.43 -1.30
C MET A 16 14.00 14.91 -1.81
N ASN A 17 13.86 14.96 -3.14
CA ASN A 17 13.15 14.03 -4.04
C ASN A 17 12.41 14.77 -5.15
N ILE A 18 13.15 15.33 -6.11
CA ILE A 18 12.63 15.46 -7.47
C ILE A 18 13.38 14.42 -8.30
N SER A 19 12.73 13.27 -8.41
CA SER A 19 13.10 12.17 -9.29
C SER A 19 13.30 12.68 -10.72
N ALA A 20 14.45 12.31 -11.29
CA ALA A 20 14.66 11.97 -12.69
C ALA A 20 13.79 12.72 -13.72
N GLN A 21 14.35 13.81 -14.26
CA GLN A 21 13.88 14.45 -15.48
C GLN A 21 14.21 13.54 -16.68
N LYS A 22 13.20 12.87 -17.25
CA LYS A 22 13.33 12.16 -18.54
C LYS A 22 12.09 12.40 -19.42
N HIS A 23 12.17 13.45 -20.23
CA HIS A 23 11.44 13.74 -21.48
C HIS A 23 9.89 13.85 -21.45
N PRO A 24 9.28 14.65 -22.37
CA PRO A 24 7.94 15.19 -22.19
C PRO A 24 6.83 14.34 -22.79
N SER A 25 5.62 14.59 -22.25
CA SER A 25 4.28 14.15 -22.66
C SER A 25 3.92 12.70 -22.37
N LEU A 26 3.01 12.51 -21.40
CA LEU A 26 1.77 11.72 -21.54
C LEU A 26 1.03 11.67 -20.19
N SER A 27 0.10 12.62 -20.01
CA SER A 27 -0.97 12.69 -19.00
C SER A 27 -0.59 12.59 -17.49
N PRO A 28 -1.12 13.46 -16.61
CA PRO A 28 -0.92 13.38 -15.14
C PRO A 28 -1.59 12.16 -14.48
N HIS A 29 -2.03 11.19 -15.29
CA HIS A 29 -2.77 10.03 -14.87
C HIS A 29 -1.90 8.79 -15.09
N PRO A 30 -1.75 7.92 -14.07
CA PRO A 30 -1.00 6.68 -14.22
C PRO A 30 -1.58 5.83 -15.36
N SER A 31 -0.68 5.15 -16.07
CA SER A 31 -1.07 4.20 -17.10
C SER A 31 -1.91 3.07 -16.50
N LYS A 32 -2.73 2.39 -17.32
CA LYS A 32 -3.59 1.29 -16.85
C LYS A 32 -2.77 0.20 -16.14
N SER A 33 -1.57 -0.11 -16.65
CA SER A 33 -0.65 -1.08 -16.05
C SER A 33 -0.11 -0.59 -14.70
N GLU A 34 0.27 0.69 -14.59
CA GLU A 34 0.70 1.29 -13.31
C GLU A 34 -0.43 1.28 -12.28
N LEU A 35 -1.66 1.57 -12.68
CA LEU A 35 -2.83 1.50 -11.81
C LEU A 35 -3.08 0.08 -11.28
N ILE A 36 -3.01 -0.92 -12.16
CA ILE A 36 -3.15 -2.33 -11.78
C ILE A 36 -2.03 -2.72 -10.82
N ASN A 37 -0.79 -2.30 -11.10
CA ASN A 37 0.35 -2.55 -10.23
C ASN A 37 0.19 -1.90 -8.86
N MET A 38 -0.22 -0.62 -8.80
CA MET A 38 -0.50 0.09 -7.55
C MET A 38 -1.59 -0.62 -6.74
N LYS A 39 -2.72 -0.97 -7.39
CA LYS A 39 -3.81 -1.71 -6.75
C LYS A 39 -3.36 -3.09 -6.27
N SER A 40 -2.52 -3.80 -7.03
CA SER A 40 -2.01 -5.11 -6.64
C SER A 40 -1.15 -5.03 -5.38
N ARG A 41 -0.28 -4.02 -5.26
CA ARG A 41 0.58 -3.78 -4.10
C ARG A 41 -0.25 -3.41 -2.87
N GLU A 42 -1.26 -2.55 -3.06
CA GLU A 42 -2.18 -2.16 -1.98
C GLU A 42 -2.99 -3.36 -1.46
N LEU A 43 -3.44 -4.22 -2.37
CA LEU A 43 -4.15 -5.45 -2.03
C LEU A 43 -3.25 -6.41 -1.23
N ASP A 44 -1.99 -6.57 -1.64
CA ASP A 44 -1.00 -7.39 -0.92
C ASP A 44 -0.73 -6.83 0.50
N LYS A 45 -0.65 -5.50 0.66
CA LYS A 45 -0.51 -4.86 1.97
C LYS A 45 -1.71 -5.14 2.88
N ARG A 46 -2.92 -4.95 2.37
CA ARG A 46 -4.17 -5.19 3.13
C ARG A 46 -4.27 -6.64 3.57
N TYR A 47 -4.01 -7.58 2.67
CA TYR A 47 -4.00 -9.00 2.99
C TYR A 47 -3.03 -9.32 4.14
N ASN A 48 -1.81 -8.78 4.10
CA ASN A 48 -0.83 -9.03 5.16
C ASN A 48 -1.23 -8.40 6.50
N ALA A 49 -1.82 -7.20 6.48
CA ALA A 49 -2.32 -6.55 7.68
C ALA A 49 -3.47 -7.34 8.32
N GLU A 50 -4.45 -7.76 7.52
CA GLU A 50 -5.62 -8.52 7.95
C GLU A 50 -5.22 -9.92 8.44
N LYS A 51 -4.29 -10.58 7.75
CA LYS A 51 -3.70 -11.84 8.20
C LYS A 51 -3.05 -11.72 9.58
N LYS A 52 -2.25 -10.67 9.80
CA LYS A 52 -1.63 -10.42 11.11
C LYS A 52 -2.69 -10.16 12.19
N ALA A 53 -3.74 -9.41 11.88
CA ALA A 53 -4.83 -9.14 12.81
C ALA A 53 -5.57 -10.42 13.23
N ILE A 54 -5.85 -11.33 12.29
CA ILE A 54 -6.49 -12.62 12.57
C ILE A 54 -5.59 -13.48 13.48
N LEU A 55 -4.30 -13.57 13.16
CA LEU A 55 -3.36 -14.37 13.94
C LEU A 55 -3.19 -13.84 15.37
N ASN A 56 -3.10 -12.52 15.52
CA ASN A 56 -2.92 -11.84 16.80
C ASN A 56 -4.22 -11.70 17.61
N HIS A 57 -5.36 -12.17 17.10
CA HIS A 57 -6.65 -12.01 17.76
C HIS A 57 -6.67 -12.73 19.13
N PRO A 58 -6.85 -12.01 20.25
CA PRO A 58 -6.64 -12.57 21.59
C PRO A 58 -7.74 -13.53 22.03
N LEU A 59 -8.97 -13.34 21.54
CA LEU A 59 -10.16 -14.09 21.97
C LEU A 59 -10.67 -15.09 20.92
N ALA A 60 -9.95 -15.26 19.80
CA ALA A 60 -10.42 -16.14 18.73
C ALA A 60 -9.85 -17.54 18.92
N THR A 61 -10.72 -18.55 18.81
CA THR A 61 -10.31 -19.95 18.82
C THR A 61 -9.48 -20.28 17.58
N LYS A 62 -8.68 -21.36 17.63
CA LYS A 62 -7.87 -21.81 16.48
C LYS A 62 -8.73 -22.04 15.23
N LYS A 63 -9.91 -22.66 15.40
CA LYS A 63 -10.85 -22.92 14.31
C LYS A 63 -11.36 -21.63 13.67
N MET A 64 -11.76 -20.65 14.48
CA MET A 64 -12.19 -19.34 13.97
C MET A 64 -11.09 -18.62 13.20
N LYS A 65 -9.85 -18.63 13.70
CA LYS A 65 -8.71 -18.04 12.99
C LYS A 65 -8.48 -18.73 11.64
N GLN A 66 -8.58 -20.06 11.60
CA GLN A 66 -8.40 -20.84 10.38
C GLN A 66 -9.50 -20.55 9.35
N ASP A 67 -10.75 -20.46 9.79
CA ASP A 67 -11.88 -20.11 8.93
C ASP A 67 -11.75 -18.68 8.38
N GLN A 68 -11.35 -17.73 9.22
CA GLN A 68 -11.06 -16.35 8.80
C GLN A 68 -9.90 -16.28 7.80
N LEU A 69 -8.82 -17.04 8.02
CA LEU A 69 -7.69 -17.10 7.08
C LEU A 69 -8.12 -17.72 5.74
N LYS A 70 -8.98 -18.73 5.75
CA LYS A 70 -9.52 -19.33 4.53
C LYS A 70 -10.35 -18.32 3.73
N ALA A 71 -11.29 -17.64 4.40
CA ALA A 71 -12.10 -16.60 3.79
C ALA A 71 -11.24 -15.44 3.23
N LEU A 72 -10.23 -15.00 4.00
CA LEU A 72 -9.29 -13.97 3.57
C LEU A 72 -8.51 -14.40 2.31
N ASN A 73 -8.03 -15.65 2.26
CA ASN A 73 -7.32 -16.20 1.11
C ASN A 73 -8.21 -16.29 -0.14
N GLU A 74 -9.46 -16.71 0.02
CA GLU A 74 -10.42 -16.80 -1.09
C GLU A 74 -10.72 -15.40 -1.67
N LYS A 75 -10.99 -14.42 -0.80
CA LYS A 75 -11.18 -13.02 -1.19
C LYS A 75 -9.95 -12.47 -1.92
N TYR A 76 -8.76 -12.69 -1.37
CA TYR A 76 -7.49 -12.28 -1.98
C TYR A 76 -7.31 -12.86 -3.39
N ARG A 77 -7.52 -14.17 -3.54
CA ARG A 77 -7.41 -14.87 -4.84
C ARG A 77 -8.43 -14.34 -5.85
N SER A 78 -9.67 -14.12 -5.42
CA SER A 78 -10.73 -13.57 -6.27
C SER A 78 -10.35 -12.18 -6.80
N GLN A 79 -9.89 -11.29 -5.91
CA GLN A 79 -9.50 -9.94 -6.29
C GLN A 79 -8.24 -9.90 -7.18
N LYS A 80 -7.23 -10.74 -6.93
CA LYS A 80 -6.07 -10.90 -7.82
C LYS A 80 -6.47 -11.39 -9.21
N LYS A 81 -7.41 -12.34 -9.29
CA LYS A 81 -7.95 -12.82 -10.58
C LYS A 81 -8.69 -11.70 -11.32
N LEU A 82 -9.47 -10.89 -10.60
CA LEU A 82 -10.16 -9.74 -11.19
C LEU A 82 -9.16 -8.70 -11.72
N LEU A 83 -8.13 -8.36 -10.95
CA LEU A 83 -7.07 -7.43 -11.38
C LEU A 83 -6.30 -7.92 -12.61
N LYS A 84 -6.12 -9.24 -12.77
CA LYS A 84 -5.50 -9.83 -13.97
C LYS A 84 -6.39 -9.77 -15.22
N LYS A 85 -7.70 -9.62 -15.04
CA LYS A 85 -8.67 -9.52 -16.15
C LYS A 85 -8.90 -8.06 -16.61
N MET A 86 -8.40 -7.09 -15.84
CA MET A 86 -8.42 -5.66 -16.18
C MET A 86 -7.22 -5.29 -17.04
#